data_AF-A0A761KVM9-F1
#
_entry.id   AF-A0A761KVM9-F1
#
_cell.length_a   1.000
_cell.length_b   1.000
_cell.length_c   1.000
_cell.angle_alpha   90.00
_cell.angle_beta   90.00
_cell.angle_gamma   90.00
#
_symmetry.space_group_name_H-M   'P 1'
#
loop_
_entity.id
_entity.type
_entity.pdbx_description
1 polymer ?
#
loop_
_entity_poly.entity_id
_entity_poly.type
_entity_poly.pdbx_seq_one_letter_code
_entity_poly.pdbx_strand_id
1 'polypeptide(L)'
;STVNEGISCHQKGIEFIGTTLSGYTGPITPVEPDLAMVTQLSHAGCRVIAEGRYNTPALAANAIEHGAWAVTVGSAITRIEHICQWFSHAVKR
;
A
#
# COMPACT_ATOMS: atom_id res chain seq x y z
N SER A 1 -6.84 -6.29 -5.52
CA SER A 1 -5.70 -6.96 -4.88
C SER A 1 -4.62 -7.36 -5.89
N THR A 2 -4.89 -7.33 -7.20
CA THR A 2 -3.92 -7.63 -8.26
C THR A 2 -3.84 -6.50 -9.29
N VAL A 3 -2.76 -6.48 -10.07
CA VAL A 3 -2.57 -5.51 -11.18
C VAL A 3 -3.70 -5.63 -12.21
N ASN A 4 -4.09 -6.85 -12.58
CA ASN A 4 -5.14 -7.08 -13.59
C ASN A 4 -6.50 -6.51 -13.16
N GLU A 5 -6.86 -6.64 -11.89
CA GLU A 5 -8.10 -6.02 -11.36
C GLU A 5 -8.03 -4.50 -11.45
N GLY A 6 -6.90 -3.90 -11.08
CA GLY A 6 -6.70 -2.45 -11.16
C GLY A 6 -6.82 -1.93 -12.59
N ILE A 7 -6.17 -2.59 -13.55
CA ILE A 7 -6.27 -2.25 -14.98
C ILE A 7 -7.71 -2.41 -15.48
N SER A 8 -8.41 -3.50 -15.11
CA SER A 8 -9.81 -3.70 -15.50
C SER A 8 -10.73 -2.60 -14.97
N CYS A 9 -10.53 -2.16 -13.73
CA CYS A 9 -11.26 -1.03 -13.15
C CYS A 9 -10.96 0.29 -13.87
N HIS A 10 -9.68 0.54 -14.18
CA HIS A 10 -9.28 1.74 -14.93
C HIS A 10 -9.91 1.80 -16.32
N GLN A 11 -9.93 0.69 -17.04
CA GLN A 11 -10.59 0.57 -18.36
C GLN A 11 -12.11 0.82 -18.30
N LYS A 12 -12.74 0.61 -17.13
CA LYS A 12 -14.15 0.90 -16.88
C LYS A 12 -14.41 2.35 -16.46
N GLY A 13 -13.38 3.21 -16.45
CA GLY A 13 -13.50 4.63 -16.13
C GLY A 13 -13.44 4.95 -14.63
N ILE A 14 -12.97 4.02 -13.79
CA ILE A 14 -12.72 4.34 -12.37
C ILE A 14 -11.55 5.31 -12.26
N GLU A 15 -11.76 6.41 -11.53
CA GLU A 15 -10.80 7.52 -11.45
C GLU A 15 -9.54 7.17 -10.64
N PHE A 16 -9.70 6.49 -9.51
CA PHE A 16 -8.60 6.13 -8.61
C PHE A 16 -8.52 4.63 -8.41
N ILE A 17 -7.30 4.09 -8.48
CA ILE A 17 -7.03 2.67 -8.26
C ILE A 17 -6.20 2.51 -7.00
N GLY A 18 -6.77 1.84 -5.99
CA GLY A 18 -6.11 1.59 -4.71
C GLY A 18 -5.39 0.25 -4.66
N THR A 19 -4.23 0.19 -3.99
CA THR A 19 -3.52 -1.07 -3.69
C THR A 19 -3.95 -1.73 -2.39
N THR A 20 -4.99 -1.21 -1.73
CA THR A 20 -5.44 -1.53 -0.37
C THR A 20 -5.52 -3.03 -0.08
N LEU A 21 -5.98 -3.83 -1.04
CA LEU A 21 -6.18 -5.28 -0.87
C LEU A 21 -4.98 -6.14 -1.33
N SER A 22 -3.90 -5.54 -1.84
CA SER A 22 -2.69 -6.31 -2.18
C SER A 22 -2.13 -6.99 -0.93
N GLY A 23 -1.95 -8.31 -1.01
CA GLY A 23 -1.46 -9.14 0.11
C GLY A 23 -2.52 -9.52 1.16
N TYR A 24 -3.79 -9.12 0.99
CA TYR A 24 -4.88 -9.44 1.94
C TYR A 24 -5.89 -10.46 1.42
N THR A 25 -5.75 -10.94 0.18
CA THR A 25 -6.64 -11.95 -0.41
C THR A 25 -6.03 -13.36 -0.42
N GLY A 26 -4.80 -13.52 0.08
CA GLY A 26 -4.11 -14.79 0.22
C GLY A 26 -4.01 -15.23 1.68
N PRO A 27 -3.45 -16.43 1.95
CA PRO A 27 -3.32 -16.97 3.30
C PRO A 27 -2.25 -16.28 4.15
N ILE A 28 -1.29 -15.61 3.51
CA ILE A 28 -0.16 -14.95 4.16
C ILE A 28 -0.18 -13.48 3.77
N THR A 29 -0.19 -12.61 4.77
CA THR A 29 -0.07 -11.17 4.59
C THR A 29 1.41 -10.74 4.62
N PRO A 30 1.91 -10.06 3.57
CA PRO A 30 3.27 -9.53 3.56
C PRO A 30 3.49 -8.47 4.65
N VAL A 31 4.75 -8.29 5.06
CA VAL A 31 5.14 -7.19 5.96
C VAL A 31 5.29 -5.88 5.18
N GLU A 32 5.92 -5.93 4.01
CA GLU A 32 6.24 -4.76 3.19
C GLU A 32 5.07 -4.34 2.26
N PRO A 33 4.96 -3.05 1.93
CA PRO A 33 4.02 -2.58 0.91
C PRO A 33 4.35 -3.12 -0.48
N ASP A 34 3.35 -3.16 -1.35
CA ASP A 34 3.49 -3.67 -2.73
C ASP A 34 3.84 -2.55 -3.71
N LEU A 35 5.09 -2.09 -3.65
CA LEU A 35 5.61 -1.04 -4.54
C LEU A 35 5.61 -1.49 -6.02
N ALA A 36 5.80 -2.78 -6.28
CA ALA A 36 5.78 -3.32 -7.64
C ALA A 36 4.39 -3.18 -8.29
N MET A 37 3.31 -3.41 -7.54
CA MET A 37 1.96 -3.16 -8.02
C MET A 37 1.69 -1.67 -8.24
N VAL A 38 2.19 -0.79 -7.36
CA VAL A 38 2.10 0.67 -7.56
C VAL A 38 2.72 1.07 -8.90
N THR A 39 3.96 0.66 -9.17
CA THR A 39 4.65 0.97 -10.42
C THR A 39 3.93 0.43 -11.64
N GLN A 40 3.48 -0.83 -11.60
CA GLN A 40 2.79 -1.43 -12.75
C GLN A 40 1.47 -0.72 -13.07
N LEU A 41 0.68 -0.35 -12.05
CA LEU A 41 -0.56 0.38 -12.25
C LEU A 41 -0.32 1.82 -12.73
N SER A 42 0.69 2.49 -12.17
CA SER A 42 1.07 3.84 -12.59
C SER A 42 1.54 3.87 -14.04
N HIS A 43 2.40 2.93 -14.45
CA HIS A 43 2.82 2.76 -15.84
C HIS A 43 1.68 2.39 -16.79
N ALA A 44 0.61 1.75 -16.28
CA ALA A 44 -0.61 1.48 -17.03
C ALA A 44 -1.54 2.71 -17.16
N GLY A 45 -1.14 3.88 -16.64
CA GLY A 45 -1.90 5.14 -16.72
C GLY A 45 -2.89 5.36 -15.58
N CYS A 46 -2.91 4.51 -14.57
CA CYS A 46 -3.83 4.65 -13.44
C CYS A 46 -3.40 5.81 -12.51
N ARG A 47 -4.36 6.56 -11.95
CA ARG A 47 -4.10 7.42 -10.78
C ARG A 47 -4.11 6.55 -9.52
N VAL A 48 -2.93 6.09 -9.13
CA VAL A 48 -2.79 5.10 -8.06
C VAL A 48 -2.85 5.76 -6.68
N ILE A 49 -3.72 5.26 -5.81
CA ILE A 49 -3.66 5.55 -4.37
C ILE A 49 -2.92 4.39 -3.70
N ALA A 50 -1.68 4.64 -3.31
CA ALA A 50 -0.87 3.65 -2.62
C ALA A 50 -1.41 3.48 -1.19
N GLU A 51 -1.96 2.31 -0.90
CA GLU A 51 -2.52 1.98 0.40
C GLU A 51 -2.11 0.58 0.85
N GLY A 52 -1.79 0.45 2.13
CA GLY A 52 -1.41 -0.80 2.79
C GLY A 52 0.07 -0.85 3.15
N ARG A 53 0.36 -1.01 4.46
CA ARG A 53 1.69 -1.32 5.03
C ARG A 53 2.80 -0.25 4.86
N TYR A 54 2.46 0.96 4.45
CA TYR A 54 3.38 2.11 4.48
C TYR A 54 3.61 2.60 5.91
N ASN A 55 4.35 1.84 6.70
CA ASN A 55 4.48 2.03 8.15
C ASN A 55 5.56 3.05 8.56
N THR A 56 6.26 3.66 7.60
CA THR A 56 7.25 4.70 7.86
C THR A 56 7.12 5.83 6.84
N PRO A 57 7.55 7.06 7.17
CA PRO A 57 7.60 8.15 6.20
C PRO A 57 8.43 7.80 4.95
N ALA A 58 9.54 7.07 5.10
CA ALA A 58 10.38 6.65 3.98
C ALA A 58 9.67 5.67 3.03
N LEU A 59 8.86 4.73 3.55
CA LEU A 59 8.05 3.85 2.72
C LEU A 59 6.96 4.62 1.97
N ALA A 60 6.34 5.61 2.61
CA ALA A 60 5.36 6.48 1.94
C ALA A 60 6.02 7.32 0.83
N ALA A 61 7.22 7.86 1.07
CA ALA A 61 7.98 8.57 0.05
C ALA A 61 8.33 7.65 -1.15
N ASN A 62 8.78 6.42 -0.87
CA ASN A 62 9.04 5.43 -1.91
C ASN A 62 7.80 5.18 -2.80
N ALA A 63 6.59 5.13 -2.23
CA ALA A 63 5.38 4.96 -3.03
C ALA A 63 5.16 6.10 -4.03
N ILE A 64 5.43 7.35 -3.62
CA ILE A 64 5.36 8.51 -4.50
C ILE A 64 6.41 8.40 -5.62
N GLU A 65 7.65 8.03 -5.27
CA GLU A 65 8.73 7.79 -6.25
C GLU A 65 8.39 6.68 -7.26
N HIS A 66 7.61 5.69 -6.83
CA HIS A 66 7.13 4.58 -7.67
C HIS A 66 5.87 4.94 -8.49
N GLY A 67 5.43 6.20 -8.45
CA GLY A 67 4.38 6.73 -9.31
C GLY A 67 2.98 6.76 -8.70
N ALA A 68 2.86 6.66 -7.37
CA ALA A 68 1.59 6.90 -6.69
C ALA A 68 1.15 8.36 -6.79
N TRP A 69 -0.15 8.58 -7.00
CA TRP A 69 -0.78 9.91 -6.95
C TRP A 69 -0.86 10.44 -5.51
N ALA A 70 -1.17 9.54 -4.56
CA ALA A 70 -1.17 9.82 -3.13
C ALA A 70 -0.94 8.53 -2.34
N VAL A 71 -0.65 8.67 -1.05
CA VAL A 71 -0.44 7.54 -0.13
C VAL A 71 -1.42 7.63 1.04
N THR A 72 -2.11 6.53 1.32
CA THR A 72 -2.98 6.37 2.48
C THR A 72 -2.24 5.58 3.56
N VAL A 73 -2.10 6.18 4.75
CA VAL A 73 -1.44 5.55 5.91
C VAL A 73 -2.42 5.45 7.07
N GLY A 74 -2.65 4.22 7.53
CA GLY A 74 -3.52 3.92 8.68
C GLY A 74 -2.72 3.58 9.94
N SER A 75 -2.34 2.30 10.09
CA SER A 75 -1.82 1.74 11.34
C SER A 75 -0.67 2.52 11.98
N ALA A 76 0.26 3.06 11.18
CA ALA A 76 1.40 3.82 11.68
C ALA A 76 1.05 5.22 12.21
N ILE A 77 -0.19 5.69 12.05
CA ILE A 77 -0.64 7.01 12.52
C ILE A 77 -1.79 6.87 13.52
N THR A 78 -2.79 6.04 13.22
CA THR A 78 -4.08 6.04 13.94
C THR A 78 -4.39 4.77 14.74
N ARG A 79 -3.50 3.76 14.74
CA ARG A 79 -3.66 2.54 15.56
C ARG A 79 -2.58 2.45 16.62
N ILE A 80 -2.81 3.15 17.74
CA ILE A 80 -1.83 3.27 18.83
C ILE A 80 -1.40 1.90 19.38
N GLU A 81 -2.30 0.93 19.42
CA GLU A 81 -2.05 -0.44 19.87
C GLU A 81 -1.04 -1.17 18.97
N HIS A 82 -1.10 -0.97 17.65
CA HIS A 82 -0.14 -1.52 16.71
C HIS A 82 1.24 -0.87 16.91
N ILE A 83 1.27 0.46 17.05
CA ILE A 83 2.52 1.21 17.25
C ILE A 83 3.20 0.72 18.54
N CYS A 84 2.48 0.68 19.67
CA CYS A 84 2.99 0.17 20.94
C CYS A 84 3.51 -1.27 20.83
N GLN A 85 2.83 -2.14 20.10
CA GLN A 85 3.28 -3.52 19.88
C GLN A 85 4.60 -3.57 19.09
N TRP A 86 4.79 -2.76 18.06
CA TRP A 86 6.06 -2.73 17.32
C TRP A 86 7.24 -2.39 18.23
N PHE A 87 7.10 -1.36 19.06
CA PHE A 87 8.13 -0.99 20.04
C PHE A 87 8.33 -2.10 21.08
N SER A 88 7.26 -2.66 21.64
CA SER A 88 7.33 -3.73 22.64
C SER A 88 8.06 -4.97 22.11
N HIS A 89 7.75 -5.40 20.88
CA HIS A 89 8.43 -6.54 20.26
C HIS A 89 9.92 -6.27 20.04
N ALA A 90 10.31 -5.05 19.65
CA ALA A 90 11.69 -4.70 19.37
C ALA A 90 12.59 -4.67 20.62
N VAL A 91 12.03 -4.47 21.82
CA VAL A 91 12.80 -4.32 23.07
C VAL A 91 12.66 -5.49 24.04
N LYS A 92 11.76 -6.44 23.77
CA LYS A 92 11.61 -7.66 24.58
C LYS A 92 12.89 -8.50 24.48
N ARG A 93 13.38 -8.92 25.65
CA ARG A 93 14.53 -9.83 25.81
C ARG A 93 14.05 -11.26 26.01
#